data_AF-A0A2N7DEA3-F1
#
_entry.id   AF-A0A2N7DEA3-F1
#
_cell.length_a   1.000
_cell.length_b   1.000
_cell.length_c   1.000
_cell.angle_alpha   90.00
_cell.angle_beta   90.00
_cell.angle_gamma   90.00
#
_symmetry.space_group_name_H-M   'P 1'
#
loop_
_entity.id
_entity.type
_entity.pdbx_description
1 polymer ?
#
loop_
_entity_poly.entity_id
_entity_poly.type
_entity_poly.pdbx_seq_one_letter_code
_entity_poly.pdbx_strand_id
1 'polypeptide(L)'
;MKLQPSLKLYVIGGILFTGIASILAMSAIGVSFFFLGMDVAMTGSIQNQAYHTDVEDGHPFHLSDLTIASRWQDLPVIIQDNFDETLLVDNEMSKTFDRLPIFTMPKQGLFVIRMSHDNDVRYASIILNEKTNFAFEKGELPHFFYIIFLAIAIIVLFASVIFFILRRVTVPVERLKNWAKSLDKEKLQQPAPSFHYSELDTLAIIIQSSLQDVQAGLDREQQFLGYASHELRTPIAVIRTNAELLRKMVEKGISTDKQIAVIDRIERSGLTMTDLTETLLWLNRNQDKVVQERQLCLGDLAQQINQEVQYLLTGKAVEVAISTDHSLHHLPEPLCRIIITNLIRNAFQHTQQGKVVIKQVERKLTITNIDQFGSGEESNLGFGLGLELTAKLVNQYGWHYHNQAIEGGRYVELSFDRNE
;
A
#
# COMPACT_ATOMS: atom_id res chain seq x y z
N MET A 1 20.69 4.68 -15.66
CA MET A 1 19.56 4.79 -14.72
C MET A 1 18.96 6.17 -14.84
N LYS A 2 17.73 6.31 -15.36
CA LYS A 2 16.99 7.58 -15.29
C LYS A 2 16.50 7.73 -13.85
N LEU A 3 17.05 8.69 -13.11
CA LEU A 3 16.56 9.05 -11.78
C LEU A 3 15.11 9.51 -11.92
N GLN A 4 14.16 8.69 -11.47
CA GLN A 4 12.77 9.10 -11.44
C GLN A 4 12.57 10.12 -10.30
N PRO A 5 11.82 11.20 -10.54
CA PRO A 5 11.56 12.20 -9.52
C PRO A 5 10.75 11.60 -8.37
N SER A 6 11.11 11.95 -7.13
CA SER A 6 10.30 11.63 -5.95
C SER A 6 9.15 12.63 -5.82
N LEU A 7 7.93 12.10 -5.71
CA LEU A 7 6.73 12.91 -5.50
C LEU A 7 6.84 13.73 -4.22
N LYS A 8 7.38 13.12 -3.15
CA LYS A 8 7.58 13.75 -1.85
C LYS A 8 8.54 14.93 -1.94
N LEU A 9 9.67 14.75 -2.61
CA LEU A 9 10.68 15.81 -2.75
C LEU A 9 10.12 17.00 -3.55
N TYR A 10 9.33 16.73 -4.58
CA TYR A 10 8.68 17.77 -5.38
C TYR A 10 7.67 18.58 -4.55
N VAL A 11 6.83 17.91 -3.76
CA VAL A 11 5.86 18.59 -2.88
C VAL A 11 6.56 19.42 -1.81
N ILE A 12 7.58 18.86 -1.14
CA ILE A 12 8.36 19.59 -0.12
C ILE A 12 9.07 20.79 -0.74
N GLY A 13 9.73 20.62 -1.89
CA GLY A 13 10.40 21.72 -2.61
C GLY A 13 9.43 22.83 -2.99
N GLY A 14 8.24 22.48 -3.48
CA GLY A 14 7.18 23.43 -3.79
C GLY A 14 6.71 24.23 -2.58
N ILE A 15 6.44 23.56 -1.45
CA ILE A 15 6.00 24.20 -0.20
C ILE A 15 7.10 25.11 0.38
N LEU A 16 8.35 24.67 0.39
CA LEU A 16 9.47 25.47 0.88
C LEU A 16 9.68 26.71 0.03
N PHE A 17 9.66 26.55 -1.30
CA PHE A 17 9.82 27.67 -2.23
C PHE A 17 8.71 28.70 -2.04
N THR A 18 7.44 28.28 -1.97
CA THR A 18 6.33 29.22 -1.76
C THR A 18 6.36 29.86 -0.38
N GLY A 19 6.73 29.12 0.67
CA GLY A 19 6.90 29.67 2.02
C GLY A 19 7.99 30.74 2.10
N ILE A 20 9.17 30.46 1.55
CA ILE A 20 10.30 31.41 1.51
C ILE A 20 9.92 32.64 0.69
N ALA A 21 9.32 32.45 -0.49
CA ALA A 21 8.89 33.55 -1.35
C ALA A 21 7.86 34.44 -0.63
N SER A 22 6.90 33.86 0.10
CA SER A 22 5.91 34.61 0.88
C SER A 22 6.53 35.42 2.01
N ILE A 23 7.48 34.84 2.76
CA ILE A 23 8.17 35.54 3.84
C ILE A 23 8.97 36.73 3.30
N LEU A 24 9.72 36.53 2.21
CA LEU A 24 10.49 37.60 1.57
C LEU A 24 9.59 38.71 1.03
N ALA A 25 8.48 38.35 0.39
CA ALA A 25 7.52 39.31 -0.14
C ALA A 25 6.86 40.13 1.00
N MET A 26 6.38 39.46 2.05
CA MET A 26 5.79 40.14 3.22
C MET A 26 6.80 41.03 3.95
N SER A 27 8.06 40.60 4.07
CA SER A 27 9.12 41.39 4.70
C SER A 27 9.43 42.66 3.89
N ALA A 28 9.59 42.53 2.57
CA ALA A 28 9.83 43.68 1.69
C ALA A 28 8.66 44.68 1.74
N ILE A 29 7.43 44.17 1.73
CA ILE A 29 6.22 44.99 1.87
C ILE A 29 6.19 45.71 3.23
N GLY A 30 6.48 45.00 4.32
CA GLY A 30 6.48 45.57 5.67
C GLY A 30 7.51 46.70 5.83
N VAL A 31 8.72 46.51 5.30
CA VAL A 31 9.75 47.56 5.31
C VAL A 31 9.30 48.79 4.50
N SER A 32 8.75 48.57 3.31
CA SER A 32 8.23 49.67 2.49
C SER A 32 7.11 50.45 3.20
N PHE A 33 6.24 49.77 3.97
CA PHE A 33 5.18 50.43 4.73
C PHE A 33 5.66 51.24 5.91
N PHE A 34 6.68 50.75 6.60
CA PHE A 34 7.25 51.47 7.73
C PHE A 34 7.78 52.85 7.30
N PHE A 35 8.55 52.91 6.20
CA PHE A 35 9.10 54.16 5.70
C PHE A 35 8.02 55.08 5.11
N LEU A 36 7.10 54.56 4.29
CA LEU A 36 6.05 55.38 3.69
C LEU A 36 5.10 55.97 4.75
N GLY A 37 4.75 55.20 5.78
CA GLY A 37 3.92 55.69 6.88
C GLY A 37 4.61 56.78 7.72
N MET A 38 5.91 56.63 7.93
CA MET A 38 6.73 57.63 8.62
C MET A 38 6.77 58.96 7.86
N ASP A 39 6.99 58.90 6.54
CA ASP A 39 7.10 60.07 5.69
C ASP A 39 5.83 60.93 5.68
N VAL A 40 4.67 60.29 5.52
CA VAL A 40 3.36 60.98 5.50
C VAL A 40 3.06 61.60 6.86
N ALA A 41 3.25 60.84 7.95
CA ALA A 41 2.96 61.31 9.29
C ALA A 41 3.88 62.46 9.73
N MET A 42 5.18 62.36 9.45
CA MET A 42 6.14 63.40 9.82
C MET A 42 5.95 64.67 9.00
N THR A 43 5.77 64.56 7.68
CA THR A 43 5.61 65.73 6.81
C THR A 43 4.38 66.54 7.19
N GLY A 44 3.23 65.89 7.37
CA GLY A 44 2.00 66.56 7.76
C GLY A 44 2.10 67.21 9.15
N SER A 45 2.71 66.52 10.12
CA SER A 45 2.90 67.05 11.47
C SER A 45 3.85 68.25 11.49
N ILE A 46 4.97 68.17 10.77
CA ILE A 46 5.95 69.27 10.66
C ILE A 46 5.32 70.48 9.99
N GLN A 47 4.63 70.29 8.86
CA GLN A 47 3.97 71.38 8.14
C GLN A 47 2.94 72.07 9.03
N ASN A 48 2.07 71.30 9.69
CA ASN A 48 1.07 71.86 10.59
C ASN A 48 1.72 72.66 11.73
N GLN A 49 2.80 72.15 12.33
CA GLN A 49 3.51 72.87 13.40
C GLN A 49 4.23 74.12 12.88
N ALA A 50 4.88 74.04 11.72
CA ALA A 50 5.65 75.12 11.14
C ALA A 50 4.79 76.31 10.67
N TYR A 51 3.56 76.06 10.24
CA TYR A 51 2.61 77.11 9.86
C TYR A 51 1.96 77.82 11.06
N HIS A 52 1.88 77.18 12.23
CA HIS A 52 1.23 77.75 13.42
C HIS A 52 2.21 78.27 14.48
N THR A 53 3.51 78.15 14.24
CA THR A 53 4.55 78.62 15.17
C THR A 53 5.12 79.94 14.64
N ASP A 54 5.08 81.02 15.40
CA ASP A 54 5.74 82.27 15.00
C ASP A 54 7.26 82.14 15.16
N VAL A 55 8.00 82.41 14.08
CA VAL A 55 9.47 82.32 14.05
C VAL A 55 10.02 83.63 13.49
N GLU A 56 10.88 84.29 14.26
CA GLU A 56 11.54 85.55 13.87
C GLU A 56 12.91 85.29 13.23
N ASP A 57 13.37 86.24 12.40
CA ASP A 57 14.67 86.14 11.73
C ASP A 57 15.82 86.01 12.75
N GLY A 58 16.61 84.94 12.63
CA GLY A 58 17.74 84.66 13.53
C GLY A 58 17.37 84.02 14.86
N HIS A 59 16.09 83.74 15.12
CA HIS A 59 15.60 83.06 16.31
C HIS A 59 14.83 81.78 15.95
N PRO A 60 15.54 80.66 15.65
CA PRO A 60 14.88 79.41 15.33
C PRO A 60 14.09 78.86 16.51
N PHE A 61 12.93 78.27 16.23
CA PHE A 61 12.12 77.56 17.21
C PHE A 61 12.59 76.12 17.34
N HIS A 62 12.83 75.67 18.58
CA HIS A 62 13.25 74.30 18.87
C HIS A 62 12.23 73.59 19.76
N LEU A 63 11.76 72.42 19.33
CA LEU A 63 10.88 71.54 20.10
C LEU A 63 11.38 70.11 20.02
N SER A 64 12.05 69.64 21.08
CA SER A 64 12.73 68.33 21.13
C SER A 64 13.71 68.16 19.95
N ASP A 65 13.34 67.34 18.97
CA ASP A 65 14.16 67.03 17.79
C ASP A 65 13.76 67.84 16.54
N LEU A 66 12.70 68.66 16.63
CA LEU A 66 12.22 69.55 15.57
C LEU A 66 12.85 70.95 15.72
N THR A 67 13.42 71.46 14.64
CA THR A 67 13.86 72.86 14.53
C THR A 67 13.13 73.52 13.37
N ILE A 68 12.56 74.70 13.58
CA ILE A 68 11.89 75.51 12.55
C ILE A 68 12.61 76.86 12.48
N ALA A 69 12.98 77.29 11.28
CA ALA A 69 13.77 78.50 11.04
C ALA A 69 13.28 79.24 9.80
N SER A 70 13.38 80.57 9.80
CA SER A 70 13.07 81.42 8.64
C SER A 70 14.23 81.49 7.62
N ARG A 71 15.46 81.15 8.05
CA ARG A 71 16.65 81.12 7.19
C ARG A 71 17.33 79.76 7.24
N TRP A 72 17.90 79.35 6.11
CA TRP A 72 18.66 78.10 6.01
C TRP A 72 19.83 78.04 7.01
N GLN A 73 20.52 79.16 7.23
CA GLN A 73 21.70 79.24 8.10
C GLN A 73 21.35 79.04 9.59
N ASP A 74 20.09 79.18 9.96
CA ASP A 74 19.62 79.02 11.34
C ASP A 74 19.23 77.56 11.67
N LEU A 75 19.26 76.65 10.69
CA LEU A 75 19.11 75.21 10.94
C LEU A 75 20.34 74.61 11.63
N PRO A 76 20.24 73.44 12.29
CA PRO A 76 21.39 72.77 12.87
C PRO A 76 22.48 72.48 11.83
N VAL A 77 23.75 72.69 12.19
CA VAL A 77 24.91 72.52 11.29
C VAL A 77 24.93 71.14 10.61
N ILE A 78 24.54 70.08 11.33
CA ILE A 78 24.47 68.73 10.77
C ILE A 78 23.49 68.60 9.59
N ILE A 79 22.44 69.41 9.54
CA ILE A 79 21.50 69.46 8.41
C ILE A 79 22.12 70.22 7.24
N GLN A 80 22.77 71.35 7.54
CA GLN A 80 23.47 72.17 6.53
C GLN A 80 24.61 71.40 5.85
N ASP A 81 25.31 70.53 6.58
CA ASP A 81 26.42 69.72 6.05
C ASP A 81 25.95 68.55 5.16
N ASN A 82 24.70 68.10 5.33
CA ASN A 82 24.18 66.89 4.68
C ASN A 82 23.17 67.17 3.55
N PHE A 83 22.66 68.40 3.47
CA PHE A 83 21.68 68.81 2.49
C PHE A 83 22.08 70.12 1.82
N ASP A 84 21.75 70.25 0.53
CA ASP A 84 21.95 71.48 -0.23
C ASP A 84 20.61 72.20 -0.36
N GLU A 85 20.55 73.45 0.10
CA GLU A 85 19.34 74.30 0.04
C GLU A 85 18.78 74.38 -1.39
N THR A 86 19.64 74.43 -2.40
CA THR A 86 19.24 74.63 -3.80
C THR A 86 18.57 73.40 -4.41
N LEU A 87 18.74 72.23 -3.79
CA LEU A 87 18.16 70.97 -4.24
C LEU A 87 16.83 70.65 -3.51
N LEU A 88 16.43 71.49 -2.56
CA LEU A 88 15.18 71.30 -1.82
C LEU A 88 13.97 71.71 -2.67
N VAL A 89 13.04 70.77 -2.83
CA VAL A 89 11.75 71.01 -3.47
C VAL A 89 10.75 71.49 -2.42
N ASP A 90 9.99 72.54 -2.75
CA ASP A 90 9.01 73.12 -1.84
C ASP A 90 7.94 72.09 -1.45
N ASN A 91 7.70 72.01 -0.15
CA ASN A 91 6.79 71.08 0.53
C ASN A 91 7.14 69.59 0.36
N GLU A 92 8.34 69.23 -0.09
CA GLU A 92 8.83 67.86 -0.12
C GLU A 92 9.93 67.63 0.93
N MET A 93 9.80 66.54 1.68
CA MET A 93 10.76 66.17 2.71
C MET A 93 11.98 65.47 2.12
N SER A 94 13.15 66.10 2.25
CA SER A 94 14.45 65.54 1.93
C SER A 94 15.02 64.76 3.11
N LYS A 95 15.66 63.62 2.84
CA LYS A 95 16.05 62.64 3.86
C LYS A 95 17.42 62.07 3.59
N THR A 96 18.20 61.85 4.64
CA THR A 96 19.43 61.07 4.60
C THR A 96 19.57 60.24 5.86
N PHE A 97 20.19 59.07 5.72
CA PHE A 97 20.43 58.14 6.82
C PHE A 97 21.92 57.83 6.87
N ASP A 98 22.46 57.64 8.07
CA ASP A 98 23.83 57.16 8.23
C ASP A 98 24.03 55.87 7.41
N ARG A 99 24.91 55.96 6.39
CA ARG A 99 25.17 54.86 5.47
C ARG A 99 25.90 53.73 6.18
N LEU A 100 25.15 52.76 6.69
CA LEU A 100 25.64 51.46 7.16
C LEU A 100 24.86 50.34 6.45
N PRO A 101 25.38 49.09 6.45
CA PRO A 101 24.90 48.01 5.59
C PRO A 101 23.37 47.86 5.59
N ILE A 102 22.79 47.46 4.46
CA ILE A 102 21.35 47.34 4.17
C ILE A 102 20.56 46.55 5.27
N PHE A 103 21.25 45.80 6.13
CA PHE A 103 20.68 44.95 7.18
C PHE A 103 20.88 45.47 8.62
N THR A 104 21.44 46.67 8.83
CA THR A 104 21.56 47.28 10.17
C THR A 104 20.64 48.49 10.30
N MET A 105 19.99 48.63 11.46
CA MET A 105 19.15 49.79 11.75
C MET A 105 20.01 51.07 11.76
N PRO A 106 19.62 52.13 11.03
CA PRO A 106 20.37 53.38 11.02
C PRO A 106 20.32 54.01 12.41
N LYS A 107 21.47 54.50 12.89
CA LYS A 107 21.59 55.11 14.22
C LYS A 107 21.04 56.54 14.26
N GLN A 108 21.06 57.21 13.10
CA GLN A 108 20.58 58.56 12.92
C GLN A 108 19.89 58.72 11.56
N GLY A 109 18.76 59.43 11.57
CA GLY A 109 18.07 59.88 10.36
C GLY A 109 17.92 61.40 10.37
N LEU A 110 18.31 62.06 9.29
CA LEU A 110 18.22 63.50 9.13
C LEU A 110 17.14 63.82 8.10
N PHE A 111 16.24 64.73 8.47
CA PHE A 111 15.09 65.10 7.65
C PHE A 111 15.03 66.62 7.57
N VAL A 112 14.80 67.17 6.37
CA VAL A 112 14.63 68.60 6.17
C VAL A 112 13.53 68.86 5.14
N ILE A 113 12.74 69.89 5.37
CA ILE A 113 11.70 70.35 4.46
C ILE A 113 11.78 71.86 4.31
N ARG A 114 11.68 72.33 3.07
CA ARG A 114 11.47 73.73 2.71
C ARG A 114 9.98 73.91 2.46
N MET A 115 9.38 74.91 3.08
CA MET A 115 7.95 75.22 2.97
C MET A 115 7.80 76.65 2.49
N SER A 116 6.83 76.89 1.62
CA SER A 116 6.52 78.22 1.11
C SER A 116 5.02 78.48 1.28
N HIS A 117 4.66 79.47 2.09
CA HIS A 117 3.26 79.85 2.34
C HIS A 117 3.13 81.37 2.36
N ASP A 118 2.25 81.90 1.53
CA ASP A 118 1.94 83.34 1.42
C ASP A 118 3.18 84.25 1.30
N ASN A 119 4.14 83.84 0.45
CA ASN A 119 5.47 84.46 0.22
C ASN A 119 6.51 84.33 1.34
N ASP A 120 6.19 83.67 2.46
CA ASP A 120 7.18 83.34 3.49
C ASP A 120 7.77 81.94 3.28
N VAL A 121 9.11 81.87 3.24
CA VAL A 121 9.86 80.62 3.18
C VAL A 121 10.24 80.21 4.59
N ARG A 122 9.95 78.96 4.95
CA ARG A 122 10.32 78.36 6.23
C ARG A 122 11.03 77.05 6.01
N TYR A 123 12.04 76.82 6.84
CA TYR A 123 12.78 75.58 6.87
C TYR A 123 12.44 74.85 8.16
N ALA A 124 12.17 73.56 8.07
CA ALA A 124 12.05 72.72 9.24
C ALA A 124 12.94 71.49 9.10
N SER A 125 13.59 71.09 10.18
CA SER A 125 14.42 69.90 10.24
C SER A 125 14.09 69.03 11.44
N ILE A 126 14.11 67.72 11.25
CA ILE A 126 14.05 66.74 12.32
C ILE A 126 15.32 65.90 12.33
N ILE A 127 15.90 65.70 13.51
CA ILE A 127 17.05 64.82 13.73
C ILE A 127 16.60 63.63 14.57
N LEU A 128 16.44 62.47 13.95
CA LEU A 128 16.04 61.25 14.63
C LEU A 128 17.25 60.51 15.17
N ASN A 129 17.27 60.34 16.49
CA ASN A 129 18.25 59.50 17.20
C ASN A 129 17.55 58.26 17.81
N GLU A 130 18.32 57.26 18.26
CA GLU A 130 17.81 56.01 18.86
C GLU A 130 16.81 56.19 20.03
N LYS A 131 16.67 57.40 20.61
CA LYS A 131 15.83 57.69 21.78
C LYS A 131 14.48 58.36 21.47
N THR A 132 14.12 58.52 20.19
CA THR A 132 12.95 59.33 19.78
C THR A 132 11.65 58.52 19.77
N ASN A 133 10.66 58.87 20.59
CA ASN A 133 9.34 58.21 20.65
C ASN A 133 8.29 59.02 19.87
N PHE A 134 7.79 58.49 18.74
CA PHE A 134 6.70 59.13 17.98
C PHE A 134 5.32 58.66 18.45
N ALA A 135 4.42 59.63 18.64
CA ALA A 135 2.98 59.41 18.69
C ALA A 135 2.38 59.79 17.32
N PHE A 136 1.63 58.89 16.69
CA PHE A 136 1.10 59.06 15.34
C PHE A 136 -0.39 59.44 15.36
N GLU A 137 -0.78 60.51 14.65
CA GLU A 137 -2.19 60.86 14.36
C GLU A 137 -2.52 60.73 12.85
N LYS A 138 -3.81 60.52 12.54
CA LYS A 138 -4.35 59.91 11.30
C LYS A 138 -4.63 60.89 10.14
N GLY A 139 -4.30 60.46 8.91
CA GLY A 139 -4.79 60.98 7.60
C GLY A 139 -3.62 61.13 6.60
N GLU A 140 -3.65 60.82 5.29
CA GLU A 140 -4.70 60.63 4.27
C GLU A 140 -4.35 59.50 3.25
N LEU A 141 -5.33 59.14 2.39
CA LEU A 141 -5.46 57.85 1.67
C LEU A 141 -5.36 57.94 0.10
N PRO A 142 -4.16 57.95 -0.52
CA PRO A 142 -4.04 57.64 -1.96
C PRO A 142 -3.18 56.40 -2.30
N HIS A 143 -2.31 55.91 -1.40
CA HIS A 143 -1.44 54.76 -1.69
C HIS A 143 -2.04 53.39 -1.36
N PHE A 144 -3.23 53.35 -0.74
CA PHE A 144 -3.91 52.12 -0.32
C PHE A 144 -4.29 51.18 -1.49
N PHE A 145 -4.60 51.73 -2.68
CA PHE A 145 -4.99 50.91 -3.83
C PHE A 145 -3.83 50.11 -4.43
N TYR A 146 -2.63 50.68 -4.51
CA TYR A 146 -1.42 49.96 -4.96
C TYR A 146 -1.07 48.81 -4.02
N ILE A 147 -1.31 49.01 -2.72
CA ILE A 147 -1.10 48.01 -1.67
C ILE A 147 -2.02 46.82 -1.86
N ILE A 148 -3.31 47.09 -2.00
CA ILE A 148 -4.30 46.05 -2.26
C ILE A 148 -3.94 45.31 -3.55
N PHE A 149 -3.57 46.02 -4.62
CA PHE A 149 -3.22 45.40 -5.89
C PHE A 149 -2.01 44.47 -5.77
N LEU A 150 -0.93 44.90 -5.11
CA LEU A 150 0.26 44.07 -4.89
C LEU A 150 -0.04 42.85 -4.00
N ALA A 151 -0.81 43.04 -2.92
CA ALA A 151 -1.23 41.96 -2.05
C ALA A 151 -2.07 40.92 -2.80
N ILE A 152 -3.03 41.37 -3.62
CA ILE A 152 -3.83 40.49 -4.49
C ILE A 152 -2.94 39.76 -5.50
N ALA A 153 -1.98 40.45 -6.12
CA ALA A 153 -1.07 39.82 -7.09
C ALA A 153 -0.27 38.68 -6.47
N ILE A 154 0.22 38.85 -5.24
CA ILE A 154 0.93 37.80 -4.48
C ILE A 154 0.00 36.63 -4.13
N ILE A 155 -1.22 36.92 -3.67
CA ILE A 155 -2.22 35.89 -3.36
C ILE A 155 -2.54 35.06 -4.61
N VAL A 156 -2.74 35.71 -5.75
CA VAL A 156 -3.01 35.04 -7.04
C VAL A 156 -1.82 34.19 -7.48
N LEU A 157 -0.60 34.71 -7.37
CA LEU A 157 0.62 33.97 -7.67
C LEU A 157 0.72 32.70 -6.80
N PHE A 158 0.49 32.83 -5.49
CA PHE A 158 0.53 31.73 -4.54
C PHE A 158 -0.55 30.68 -4.82
N ALA A 159 -1.79 31.12 -5.06
CA ALA A 159 -2.90 30.25 -5.45
C ALA A 159 -2.59 29.50 -6.75
N SER A 160 -1.96 30.16 -7.73
CA SER A 160 -1.55 29.56 -9.00
C SER A 160 -0.49 28.46 -8.81
N VAL A 161 0.52 28.71 -7.96
CA VAL A 161 1.55 27.70 -7.65
C VAL A 161 0.94 26.50 -6.91
N ILE A 162 0.10 26.74 -5.90
CA ILE A 162 -0.62 25.66 -5.19
C ILE A 162 -1.48 24.85 -6.17
N PHE A 163 -2.25 25.53 -7.01
CA PHE A 163 -3.08 24.88 -8.01
C PHE A 163 -2.25 24.00 -8.96
N PHE A 164 -1.08 24.48 -9.39
CA PHE A 164 -0.18 23.72 -10.25
C PHE A 164 0.39 22.49 -9.56
N ILE A 165 0.85 22.62 -8.30
CA ILE A 165 1.33 21.50 -7.48
C ILE A 165 0.22 20.47 -7.30
N LEU A 166 -0.98 20.90 -6.89
CA LEU A 166 -2.11 20.02 -6.67
C LEU A 166 -2.47 19.26 -7.95
N ARG A 167 -2.53 19.94 -9.09
CA ARG A 167 -2.79 19.29 -10.38
C ARG A 167 -1.69 18.29 -10.76
N ARG A 168 -0.42 18.60 -10.48
CA ARG A 168 0.74 17.73 -10.72
C ARG A 168 0.78 16.47 -9.85
N VAL A 169 0.11 16.47 -8.70
CA VAL A 169 0.01 15.33 -7.77
C VAL A 169 -1.28 14.53 -8.01
N THR A 170 -2.43 15.20 -8.06
CA THR A 170 -3.75 14.56 -8.15
C THR A 170 -3.93 13.81 -9.47
N VAL A 171 -3.46 14.36 -10.60
CA VAL A 171 -3.62 13.71 -11.91
C VAL A 171 -2.91 12.34 -11.98
N PRO A 172 -1.62 12.20 -11.61
CA PRO A 172 -0.97 10.89 -11.52
C PRO A 172 -1.65 9.91 -10.55
N VAL A 173 -2.09 10.37 -9.38
CA VAL A 173 -2.77 9.53 -8.40
C VAL A 173 -4.12 9.04 -8.94
N GLU A 174 -4.86 9.90 -9.64
CA GLU A 174 -6.11 9.55 -10.28
C GLU A 174 -5.92 8.55 -11.44
N ARG A 175 -4.82 8.69 -12.20
CA ARG A 175 -4.43 7.68 -13.19
C ARG A 175 -4.13 6.33 -12.54
N LEU A 176 -3.40 6.30 -11.42
CA LEU A 176 -3.13 5.06 -10.67
C LEU A 176 -4.43 4.43 -10.19
N LYS A 177 -5.33 5.22 -9.58
CA LYS A 177 -6.66 4.78 -9.14
C LYS A 177 -7.46 4.18 -10.29
N ASN A 178 -7.53 4.87 -11.44
CA ASN A 178 -8.32 4.42 -12.59
C ASN A 178 -7.71 3.18 -13.24
N TRP A 179 -6.38 3.10 -13.31
CA TRP A 179 -5.69 1.89 -13.76
C TRP A 179 -5.98 0.71 -12.83
N ALA A 180 -5.84 0.88 -11.51
CA ALA A 180 -6.14 -0.15 -10.52
C ALA A 180 -7.59 -0.62 -10.59
N LYS A 181 -8.56 0.29 -10.78
CA LYS A 181 -9.97 -0.05 -11.01
C LYS A 181 -10.23 -0.80 -12.32
N SER A 182 -9.36 -0.61 -13.31
CA SER A 182 -9.51 -1.23 -14.63
C SER A 182 -8.82 -2.60 -14.74
N LEU A 183 -8.13 -3.04 -13.69
CA LEU A 183 -7.43 -4.32 -13.66
C LEU A 183 -8.44 -5.48 -13.73
N ASP A 184 -8.16 -6.38 -14.65
CA ASP A 184 -8.89 -7.62 -14.90
C ASP A 184 -7.86 -8.75 -15.13
N LYS A 185 -8.34 -9.98 -15.33
CA LYS A 185 -7.48 -11.17 -15.47
C LYS A 185 -6.46 -11.05 -16.61
N GLU A 186 -6.80 -10.35 -17.71
CA GLU A 186 -5.91 -10.17 -18.85
C GLU A 186 -4.85 -9.10 -18.58
N LYS A 187 -5.25 -7.95 -18.05
CA LYS A 187 -4.34 -6.83 -17.76
C LYS A 187 -3.37 -7.13 -16.63
N LEU A 188 -3.73 -8.04 -15.71
CA LEU A 188 -2.80 -8.52 -14.69
C LEU A 188 -1.56 -9.19 -15.28
N GLN A 189 -1.61 -9.70 -16.51
CA GLN A 189 -0.45 -10.31 -17.19
C GLN A 189 0.46 -9.29 -17.88
N GLN A 190 0.00 -8.05 -18.04
CA GLN A 190 0.75 -6.98 -18.69
C GLN A 190 1.58 -6.22 -17.65
N PRO A 191 2.76 -5.68 -18.01
CA PRO A 191 3.56 -4.90 -17.07
C PRO A 191 2.81 -3.63 -16.62
N ALA A 192 2.92 -3.30 -15.32
CA ALA A 192 2.35 -2.06 -14.80
C ALA A 192 2.87 -0.83 -15.59
N PRO A 193 2.00 0.14 -15.91
CA PRO A 193 2.41 1.36 -16.58
C PRO A 193 3.25 2.24 -15.64
N SER A 194 4.17 3.02 -16.20
CA SER A 194 4.96 3.99 -15.42
C SER A 194 4.14 5.25 -15.13
N PHE A 195 4.02 5.59 -13.85
CA PHE A 195 3.34 6.76 -13.31
C PHE A 195 4.26 7.96 -13.05
N HIS A 196 5.47 7.96 -13.63
CA HIS A 196 6.50 9.03 -13.58
C HIS A 196 7.19 9.21 -12.23
N TYR A 197 6.49 8.94 -11.12
CA TYR A 197 7.02 9.00 -9.76
C TYR A 197 7.29 7.59 -9.22
N SER A 198 8.47 7.40 -8.64
CA SER A 198 8.93 6.10 -8.14
C SER A 198 8.00 5.48 -7.10
N GLU A 199 7.38 6.31 -6.26
CA GLU A 199 6.46 5.87 -5.21
C GLU A 199 5.16 5.31 -5.80
N LEU A 200 4.67 5.90 -6.90
CA LEU A 200 3.47 5.41 -7.58
C LEU A 200 3.75 4.14 -8.39
N ASP A 201 4.93 4.02 -8.99
CA ASP A 201 5.37 2.80 -9.68
C ASP A 201 5.47 1.63 -8.69
N THR A 202 6.04 1.89 -7.51
CA THR A 202 6.13 0.89 -6.43
C THR A 202 4.74 0.44 -5.97
N LEU A 203 3.80 1.39 -5.77
CA LEU A 203 2.42 1.06 -5.42
C LEU A 203 1.72 0.25 -6.53
N ALA A 204 1.95 0.58 -7.80
CA ALA A 204 1.38 -0.15 -8.92
C ALA A 204 1.85 -1.62 -8.93
N ILE A 205 3.15 -1.85 -8.69
CA ILE A 205 3.73 -3.20 -8.59
C ILE A 205 3.10 -3.98 -7.43
N ILE A 206 2.99 -3.38 -6.24
CA ILE A 206 2.40 -4.03 -5.06
C ILE A 206 0.93 -4.39 -5.29
N ILE A 207 0.14 -3.49 -5.89
CA ILE A 207 -1.26 -3.73 -6.21
C ILE A 207 -1.37 -4.88 -7.23
N GLN A 208 -0.55 -4.85 -8.29
CA GLN A 208 -0.54 -5.87 -9.32
C GLN A 208 -0.18 -7.24 -8.73
N SER A 209 0.91 -7.34 -7.97
CA SER A 209 1.35 -8.61 -7.38
C SER A 209 0.30 -9.18 -6.43
N SER A 210 -0.29 -8.34 -5.58
CA SER A 210 -1.34 -8.77 -4.65
C SER A 210 -2.57 -9.33 -5.39
N LEU A 211 -2.99 -8.68 -6.48
CA LEU A 211 -4.10 -9.15 -7.28
C LEU A 211 -3.76 -10.41 -8.08
N GLN A 212 -2.51 -10.55 -8.56
CA GLN A 212 -2.04 -11.78 -9.20
C GLN A 212 -2.07 -12.96 -8.23
N ASP A 213 -1.63 -12.76 -6.98
CA ASP A 213 -1.63 -13.80 -5.94
C ASP A 213 -3.07 -14.24 -5.60
N VAL A 214 -3.98 -13.28 -5.45
CA VAL A 214 -5.40 -13.56 -5.24
C VAL A 214 -5.99 -14.32 -6.44
N GLN A 215 -5.71 -13.87 -7.67
CA GLN A 215 -6.21 -14.53 -8.88
C GLN A 215 -5.67 -15.97 -9.02
N ALA A 216 -4.39 -16.19 -8.70
CA ALA A 216 -3.78 -17.52 -8.69
C ALA A 216 -4.39 -18.41 -7.59
N GLY A 217 -4.74 -17.84 -6.45
CA GLY A 217 -5.54 -18.51 -5.41
C GLY A 217 -6.90 -18.97 -5.93
N LEU A 218 -7.67 -18.05 -6.52
CA LEU A 218 -8.99 -18.32 -7.08
C LEU A 218 -8.96 -19.35 -8.22
N ASP A 219 -7.97 -19.27 -9.11
CA ASP A 219 -7.82 -20.22 -10.21
C ASP A 219 -7.56 -21.64 -9.69
N ARG A 220 -6.71 -21.79 -8.65
CA ARG A 220 -6.48 -23.07 -7.98
C ARG A 220 -7.74 -23.60 -7.30
N GLU A 221 -8.52 -22.73 -6.66
CA GLU A 221 -9.79 -23.11 -6.02
C GLU A 221 -10.83 -23.56 -7.04
N GLN A 222 -11.00 -22.83 -8.15
CA GLN A 222 -11.91 -23.22 -9.23
C GLN A 222 -11.51 -24.56 -9.86
N GLN A 223 -10.21 -24.75 -10.12
CA GLN A 223 -9.69 -26.01 -10.64
C GLN A 223 -9.95 -27.16 -9.66
N PHE A 224 -9.72 -26.94 -8.37
CA PHE A 224 -10.02 -27.90 -7.31
C PHE A 224 -11.51 -28.28 -7.25
N LEU A 225 -12.41 -27.30 -7.27
CA LEU A 225 -13.86 -27.53 -7.27
C LEU A 225 -14.32 -28.26 -8.54
N GLY A 226 -13.76 -27.91 -9.70
CA GLY A 226 -14.01 -28.57 -10.97
C GLY A 226 -13.64 -30.05 -10.92
N TYR A 227 -12.46 -30.36 -10.37
CA TYR A 227 -12.03 -31.74 -10.18
C TYR A 227 -12.86 -32.50 -9.15
N ALA A 228 -13.14 -31.92 -7.98
CA ALA A 228 -13.99 -32.55 -6.96
C ALA A 228 -15.37 -32.90 -7.54
N SER A 229 -15.95 -32.00 -8.33
CA SER A 229 -17.24 -32.23 -9.00
C SER A 229 -17.18 -33.38 -10.01
N HIS A 230 -16.08 -33.49 -10.77
CA HIS A 230 -15.87 -34.57 -11.73
C HIS A 230 -15.74 -35.92 -11.03
N GLU A 231 -14.92 -35.98 -9.97
CA GLU A 231 -14.66 -37.23 -9.25
C GLU A 231 -15.84 -37.72 -8.42
N LEU A 232 -16.72 -36.83 -7.95
CA LEU A 232 -17.98 -37.24 -7.32
C LEU A 232 -19.01 -37.75 -8.35
N ARG A 233 -19.00 -37.21 -9.58
CA ARG A 233 -19.96 -37.62 -10.63
C ARG A 233 -19.77 -39.08 -11.04
N THR A 234 -18.53 -39.56 -11.11
CA THR A 234 -18.20 -40.94 -11.52
C THR A 234 -18.82 -42.01 -10.61
N PRO A 235 -18.58 -42.05 -9.29
CA PRO A 235 -19.20 -43.02 -8.39
C PRO A 235 -20.73 -42.86 -8.34
N ILE A 236 -21.26 -41.64 -8.44
CA ILE A 236 -22.71 -41.40 -8.55
C ILE A 236 -23.28 -42.07 -9.81
N ALA A 237 -22.61 -41.94 -10.96
CA ALA A 237 -23.03 -42.58 -12.20
C ALA A 237 -22.96 -44.11 -12.08
N VAL A 238 -21.89 -44.66 -11.48
CA VAL A 238 -21.76 -46.10 -11.24
C VAL A 238 -22.89 -46.62 -10.35
N ILE A 239 -23.20 -45.92 -9.24
CA ILE A 239 -24.32 -46.26 -8.36
C ILE A 239 -25.63 -46.27 -9.14
N ARG A 240 -25.91 -45.21 -9.92
CA ARG A 240 -27.16 -45.09 -10.69
C ARG A 240 -27.31 -46.21 -11.71
N THR A 241 -26.28 -46.47 -12.51
CA THR A 241 -26.30 -47.51 -13.55
C THR A 241 -26.42 -48.91 -12.94
N ASN A 242 -25.71 -49.21 -11.86
CA ASN A 242 -25.80 -50.52 -11.21
C ASN A 242 -27.15 -50.69 -10.49
N ALA A 243 -27.75 -49.64 -9.93
CA ALA A 243 -29.10 -49.71 -9.35
C ALA A 243 -30.17 -49.98 -10.42
N GLU A 244 -30.08 -49.33 -11.59
CA GLU A 244 -30.95 -49.60 -12.74
C GLU A 244 -30.77 -51.03 -13.26
N LEU A 245 -29.52 -51.52 -13.34
CA LEU A 245 -29.20 -52.88 -13.74
C LEU A 245 -29.78 -53.90 -12.75
N LEU A 246 -29.61 -53.67 -11.45
CA LEU A 246 -30.14 -54.53 -10.38
C LEU A 246 -31.65 -54.67 -10.50
N ARG A 247 -32.38 -53.55 -10.72
CA ARG A 247 -33.83 -53.57 -10.95
C ARG A 247 -34.21 -54.48 -12.13
N LYS A 248 -33.53 -54.34 -13.27
CA LYS A 248 -33.76 -55.19 -14.46
C LYS A 248 -33.41 -56.66 -14.21
N MET A 249 -32.41 -56.95 -13.38
CA MET A 249 -32.02 -58.31 -13.03
C MET A 249 -33.06 -58.99 -12.14
N VAL A 250 -33.62 -58.26 -11.18
CA VAL A 250 -34.72 -58.72 -10.33
C VAL A 250 -35.97 -59.01 -11.18
N GLU A 251 -36.35 -58.09 -12.08
CA GLU A 251 -37.50 -58.27 -12.99
C GLU A 251 -37.36 -59.50 -13.91
N LYS A 252 -36.13 -59.81 -14.34
CA LYS A 252 -35.83 -60.94 -15.24
C LYS A 252 -35.52 -62.26 -14.51
N GLY A 253 -35.60 -62.30 -13.19
CA GLY A 253 -35.30 -63.50 -12.40
C GLY A 253 -33.85 -63.99 -12.53
N ILE A 254 -32.89 -63.08 -12.73
CA ILE A 254 -31.45 -63.44 -12.81
C ILE A 254 -30.97 -63.97 -11.44
N SER A 255 -30.05 -64.93 -11.46
CA SER A 255 -29.44 -65.55 -10.26
C SER A 255 -29.01 -64.54 -9.18
N THR A 256 -29.27 -64.86 -7.91
CA THR A 256 -28.91 -64.06 -6.74
C THR A 256 -27.43 -63.69 -6.70
N ASP A 257 -26.52 -64.60 -7.04
CA ASP A 257 -25.07 -64.33 -7.01
C ASP A 257 -24.67 -63.16 -7.92
N LYS A 258 -25.29 -63.05 -9.10
CA LYS A 258 -25.04 -61.93 -10.02
C LYS A 258 -25.65 -60.63 -9.48
N GLN A 259 -26.77 -60.69 -8.76
CA GLN A 259 -27.38 -59.52 -8.13
C GLN A 259 -26.50 -59.00 -6.99
N ILE A 260 -25.96 -59.90 -6.15
CA ILE A 260 -25.01 -59.57 -5.08
C ILE A 260 -23.78 -58.87 -5.66
N ALA A 261 -23.20 -59.38 -6.76
CA ALA A 261 -22.06 -58.74 -7.40
C ALA A 261 -22.34 -57.29 -7.89
N VAL A 262 -23.59 -56.96 -8.23
CA VAL A 262 -24.01 -55.60 -8.59
C VAL A 262 -24.18 -54.73 -7.33
N ILE A 263 -24.72 -55.29 -6.25
CA ILE A 263 -24.79 -54.62 -4.94
C ILE A 263 -23.38 -54.28 -4.44
N ASP A 264 -22.43 -55.21 -4.52
CA ASP A 264 -21.03 -54.98 -4.13
C ASP A 264 -20.37 -53.85 -4.94
N ARG A 265 -20.78 -53.64 -6.20
CA ARG A 265 -20.30 -52.49 -7.01
C ARG A 265 -20.88 -51.17 -6.53
N ILE A 266 -22.15 -51.16 -6.14
CA ILE A 266 -22.82 -49.98 -5.55
C ILE A 266 -22.15 -49.62 -4.23
N GLU A 267 -21.97 -50.59 -3.33
CA GLU A 267 -21.36 -50.39 -2.02
C GLU A 267 -19.92 -49.86 -2.15
N ARG A 268 -19.10 -50.48 -3.02
CA ARG A 268 -17.74 -49.99 -3.30
C ARG A 268 -17.74 -48.54 -3.78
N SER A 269 -18.67 -48.17 -4.65
CA SER A 269 -18.79 -46.80 -5.16
C SER A 269 -19.23 -45.81 -4.07
N GLY A 270 -20.13 -46.23 -3.16
CA GLY A 270 -20.53 -45.44 -2.00
C GLY A 270 -19.37 -45.17 -1.05
N LEU A 271 -18.57 -46.20 -0.75
CA LEU A 271 -17.36 -46.06 0.06
C LEU A 271 -16.34 -45.11 -0.59
N THR A 272 -16.14 -45.19 -1.91
CA THR A 272 -15.29 -44.24 -2.64
C THR A 272 -15.77 -42.81 -2.47
N MET A 273 -17.08 -42.59 -2.50
CA MET A 273 -17.67 -41.26 -2.29
C MET A 273 -17.43 -40.77 -0.86
N THR A 274 -17.60 -41.62 0.14
CA THR A 274 -17.28 -41.30 1.55
C THR A 274 -15.82 -40.88 1.70
N ASP A 275 -14.87 -41.68 1.21
CA ASP A 275 -13.44 -41.40 1.29
C ASP A 275 -13.09 -40.05 0.65
N LEU A 276 -13.63 -39.77 -0.54
CA LEU A 276 -13.45 -38.50 -1.23
C LEU A 276 -14.00 -37.34 -0.39
N THR A 277 -15.20 -37.45 0.14
CA THR A 277 -15.80 -36.38 0.97
C THR A 277 -15.03 -36.15 2.27
N GLU A 278 -14.56 -37.21 2.94
CA GLU A 278 -13.73 -37.07 4.14
C GLU A 278 -12.41 -36.39 3.82
N THR A 279 -11.74 -36.80 2.74
CA THR A 279 -10.49 -36.18 2.29
C THR A 279 -10.68 -34.70 1.95
N LEU A 280 -11.77 -34.34 1.27
CA LEU A 280 -12.12 -32.94 0.96
C LEU A 280 -12.43 -32.11 2.22
N LEU A 281 -13.17 -32.68 3.19
CA LEU A 281 -13.44 -32.02 4.46
C LEU A 281 -12.16 -31.77 5.26
N TRP A 282 -11.21 -32.70 5.21
CA TRP A 282 -9.91 -32.54 5.84
C TRP A 282 -9.02 -31.50 5.16
N LEU A 283 -9.05 -31.41 3.83
CA LEU A 283 -8.37 -30.35 3.09
C LEU A 283 -8.95 -28.96 3.40
N ASN A 284 -10.27 -28.86 3.58
CA ASN A 284 -10.95 -27.59 3.85
C ASN A 284 -10.83 -27.13 5.33
N ARG A 285 -10.42 -28.01 6.24
CA ARG A 285 -10.23 -27.62 7.66
C ARG A 285 -9.10 -26.59 7.79
N ASN A 286 -9.44 -25.40 8.29
CA ASN A 286 -8.46 -24.37 8.67
C ASN A 286 -7.42 -24.93 9.66
N GLN A 287 -6.15 -24.62 9.41
CA GLN A 287 -5.00 -25.00 10.26
C GLN A 287 -5.14 -24.51 11.72
N ASP A 288 -5.98 -23.51 11.97
CA ASP A 288 -6.21 -22.95 13.32
C ASP A 288 -6.88 -23.91 14.29
N LYS A 289 -7.58 -24.95 13.79
CA LYS A 289 -8.04 -26.04 14.65
C LYS A 289 -6.91 -27.05 14.80
N VAL A 290 -6.07 -26.84 15.82
CA VAL A 290 -5.04 -27.80 16.27
C VAL A 290 -5.69 -29.18 16.38
N VAL A 291 -5.39 -30.05 15.42
CA VAL A 291 -5.77 -31.45 15.50
C VAL A 291 -4.92 -32.04 16.61
N GLN A 292 -5.56 -32.50 17.68
CA GLN A 292 -4.82 -33.05 18.82
C GLN A 292 -4.02 -34.26 18.37
N GLU A 293 -2.69 -34.13 18.45
CA GLU A 293 -1.79 -35.26 18.28
C GLU A 293 -1.93 -36.20 19.48
N ARG A 294 -1.96 -37.49 19.19
CA ARG A 294 -2.01 -38.54 20.20
C ARG A 294 -0.91 -39.53 19.91
N GLN A 295 -0.51 -40.26 20.94
CA GLN A 295 0.43 -41.36 20.80
C GLN A 295 -0.21 -42.45 19.94
N LEU A 296 0.39 -42.73 18.78
CA LEU A 296 -0.12 -43.61 17.75
C LEU A 296 0.98 -44.59 17.32
N CYS A 297 0.63 -45.87 17.24
CA CYS A 297 1.45 -46.87 16.56
C CYS A 297 1.05 -46.94 15.09
N LEU A 298 1.92 -46.48 14.19
CA LEU A 298 1.64 -46.48 12.74
C LEU A 298 1.52 -47.90 12.18
N GLY A 299 2.33 -48.83 12.71
CA GLY A 299 2.26 -50.23 12.32
C GLY A 299 0.92 -50.88 12.66
N ASP A 300 0.44 -50.69 13.89
CA ASP A 300 -0.86 -51.23 14.32
C ASP A 300 -2.01 -50.64 13.51
N LEU A 301 -1.95 -49.32 13.23
CA LEU A 301 -2.95 -48.65 12.38
C LEU A 301 -2.95 -49.21 10.95
N ALA A 302 -1.77 -49.40 10.35
CA ALA A 302 -1.66 -49.97 9.01
C ALA A 302 -2.16 -51.42 8.95
N GLN A 303 -1.87 -52.23 9.98
CA GLN A 303 -2.39 -53.60 10.09
C GLN A 303 -3.92 -53.63 10.24
N GLN A 304 -4.47 -52.75 11.10
CA GLN A 304 -5.91 -52.63 11.29
C GLN A 304 -6.61 -52.27 9.98
N ILE A 305 -6.13 -51.23 9.28
CA ILE A 305 -6.70 -50.79 7.99
C ILE A 305 -6.56 -51.90 6.95
N ASN A 306 -5.42 -52.58 6.87
CA ASN A 306 -5.21 -53.71 5.97
C ASN A 306 -6.28 -54.81 6.17
N GLN A 307 -6.65 -55.12 7.42
CA GLN A 307 -7.73 -56.07 7.73
C GLN A 307 -9.10 -55.51 7.34
N GLU A 308 -9.39 -54.24 7.66
CA GLU A 308 -10.66 -53.57 7.35
C GLU A 308 -10.95 -53.56 5.83
N VAL A 309 -9.93 -53.34 4.99
CA VAL A 309 -10.10 -53.25 3.53
C VAL A 309 -9.81 -54.55 2.78
N GLN A 310 -9.51 -55.64 3.49
CA GLN A 310 -9.12 -56.92 2.88
C GLN A 310 -10.22 -57.52 1.99
N TYR A 311 -11.48 -57.21 2.27
CA TYR A 311 -12.63 -57.65 1.46
C TYR A 311 -12.53 -57.20 -0.01
N LEU A 312 -11.79 -56.13 -0.33
CA LEU A 312 -11.57 -55.66 -1.71
C LEU A 312 -10.74 -56.63 -2.56
N LEU A 313 -10.05 -57.58 -1.92
CA LEU A 313 -9.28 -58.63 -2.58
C LEU A 313 -10.08 -59.92 -2.76
N THR A 314 -11.32 -59.98 -2.28
CA THR A 314 -12.17 -61.18 -2.41
C THR A 314 -12.37 -61.54 -3.89
N GLY A 315 -12.01 -62.77 -4.26
CA GLY A 315 -12.08 -63.25 -5.64
C GLY A 315 -10.93 -62.77 -6.55
N LYS A 316 -9.91 -62.10 -5.99
CA LYS A 316 -8.70 -61.70 -6.72
C LYS A 316 -7.51 -62.60 -6.37
N ALA A 317 -6.60 -62.80 -7.31
CA ALA A 317 -5.38 -63.58 -7.12
C ALA A 317 -4.23 -62.66 -6.66
N VAL A 318 -4.37 -62.06 -5.47
CA VAL A 318 -3.42 -61.07 -4.95
C VAL A 318 -2.76 -61.57 -3.66
N GLU A 319 -1.43 -61.61 -3.65
CA GLU A 319 -0.62 -61.87 -2.46
C GLU A 319 -0.37 -60.55 -1.71
N VAL A 320 -0.74 -60.49 -0.43
CA VAL A 320 -0.47 -59.32 0.42
C VAL A 320 0.63 -59.67 1.42
N ALA A 321 1.69 -58.87 1.40
CA ALA A 321 2.76 -58.94 2.40
C ALA A 321 2.82 -57.63 3.18
N ILE A 322 2.53 -57.68 4.48
CA ILE A 322 2.62 -56.54 5.38
C ILE A 322 3.74 -56.76 6.40
N SER A 323 4.61 -55.78 6.56
CA SER A 323 5.69 -55.78 7.55
C SER A 323 5.74 -54.42 8.22
N THR A 324 5.54 -54.39 9.53
CA THR A 324 5.45 -53.17 10.33
C THR A 324 6.29 -53.30 11.59
N ASP A 325 6.70 -52.17 12.16
CA ASP A 325 7.24 -52.13 13.52
C ASP A 325 6.16 -51.68 14.52
N HIS A 326 6.54 -51.55 15.79
CA HIS A 326 5.67 -51.05 16.86
C HIS A 326 6.14 -49.69 17.40
N SER A 327 6.67 -48.84 16.53
CA SER A 327 7.12 -47.50 16.93
C SER A 327 5.95 -46.57 17.24
N LEU A 328 6.05 -45.84 18.36
CA LEU A 328 5.01 -44.92 18.84
C LEU A 328 5.37 -43.47 18.51
N HIS A 329 4.41 -42.76 17.91
CA HIS A 329 4.60 -41.40 17.39
C HIS A 329 3.46 -40.48 17.84
N HIS A 330 3.76 -39.22 18.11
CA HIS A 330 2.73 -38.20 18.29
C HIS A 330 2.25 -37.70 16.92
N LEU A 331 1.05 -38.13 16.54
CA LEU A 331 0.46 -37.85 15.23
C LEU A 331 -1.05 -37.66 15.35
N PRO A 332 -1.67 -36.91 14.41
CA PRO A 332 -3.12 -36.81 14.33
C PRO A 332 -3.69 -38.11 13.76
N GLU A 333 -4.09 -39.04 14.63
CA GLU A 333 -4.63 -40.36 14.25
C GLU A 333 -5.73 -40.29 13.18
N PRO A 334 -6.76 -39.42 13.26
CA PRO A 334 -7.81 -39.38 12.25
C PRO A 334 -7.29 -39.07 10.84
N LEU A 335 -6.27 -38.20 10.75
CA LEU A 335 -5.65 -37.83 9.49
C LEU A 335 -4.79 -38.98 8.93
N CYS A 336 -4.00 -39.61 9.80
CA CYS A 336 -3.18 -40.77 9.43
C CYS A 336 -4.07 -41.90 8.91
N ARG A 337 -5.20 -42.16 9.58
CA ARG A 337 -6.18 -43.18 9.15
C ARG A 337 -6.70 -42.89 7.75
N ILE A 338 -7.14 -41.67 7.47
CA ILE A 338 -7.67 -41.32 6.13
C ILE A 338 -6.63 -41.52 5.03
N ILE A 339 -5.41 -41.03 5.25
CA ILE A 339 -4.33 -41.15 4.26
C ILE A 339 -3.97 -42.63 4.04
N ILE A 340 -3.74 -43.39 5.11
CA ILE A 340 -3.34 -44.79 5.02
C ILE A 340 -4.47 -45.63 4.39
N THR A 341 -5.73 -45.39 4.76
CA THR A 341 -6.90 -46.04 4.13
C THR A 341 -6.94 -45.75 2.64
N ASN A 342 -6.81 -44.49 2.23
CA ASN A 342 -6.79 -44.11 0.81
C ASN A 342 -5.68 -44.83 0.04
N LEU A 343 -4.46 -44.89 0.58
CA LEU A 343 -3.32 -45.50 -0.10
C LEU A 343 -3.43 -47.03 -0.20
N ILE A 344 -3.78 -47.72 0.89
CA ILE A 344 -3.94 -49.19 0.89
C ILE A 344 -5.13 -49.60 0.01
N ARG A 345 -6.25 -48.88 0.11
CA ARG A 345 -7.43 -49.12 -0.73
C ARG A 345 -7.12 -48.97 -2.21
N ASN A 346 -6.39 -47.91 -2.59
CA ASN A 346 -5.92 -47.73 -3.97
C ASN A 346 -5.07 -48.92 -4.43
N ALA A 347 -4.09 -49.35 -3.63
CA ALA A 347 -3.26 -50.51 -3.97
C ALA A 347 -4.09 -51.79 -4.20
N PHE A 348 -5.11 -52.04 -3.39
CA PHE A 348 -5.97 -53.22 -3.52
C PHE A 348 -6.95 -53.13 -4.69
N GLN A 349 -7.47 -51.93 -4.99
CA GLN A 349 -8.37 -51.73 -6.11
C GLN A 349 -7.65 -51.90 -7.45
N HIS A 350 -6.41 -51.42 -7.56
CA HIS A 350 -5.59 -51.43 -8.77
C HIS A 350 -4.76 -52.71 -9.00
N THR A 351 -4.93 -53.73 -8.16
CA THR A 351 -4.28 -55.03 -8.36
C THR A 351 -5.37 -56.07 -8.58
N GLN A 352 -5.37 -56.74 -9.73
CA GLN A 352 -6.32 -57.84 -10.02
C GLN A 352 -5.66 -59.19 -9.82
N GLN A 353 -4.40 -59.32 -10.23
CA GLN A 353 -3.59 -60.50 -10.05
C GLN A 353 -2.13 -60.11 -9.84
N GLY A 354 -1.55 -60.41 -8.69
CA GLY A 354 -0.16 -60.06 -8.42
C GLY A 354 0.14 -59.89 -6.94
N LYS A 355 0.87 -58.84 -6.58
CA LYS A 355 1.37 -58.65 -5.21
C LYS A 355 1.22 -57.22 -4.72
N VAL A 356 0.82 -57.07 -3.46
CA VAL A 356 0.84 -55.81 -2.72
C VAL A 356 1.77 -55.97 -1.52
N VAL A 357 2.76 -55.10 -1.41
CA VAL A 357 3.73 -55.07 -0.32
C VAL A 357 3.58 -53.77 0.45
N ILE A 358 3.26 -53.89 1.73
CA ILE A 358 3.12 -52.76 2.66
C ILE A 358 4.26 -52.87 3.68
N LYS A 359 5.13 -51.88 3.74
CA LYS A 359 6.19 -51.81 4.75
C LYS A 359 6.09 -50.51 5.52
N GLN A 360 6.02 -50.60 6.84
CA GLN A 360 6.13 -49.46 7.74
C GLN A 360 7.36 -49.64 8.63
N VAL A 361 8.18 -48.59 8.70
CA VAL A 361 9.35 -48.49 9.57
C VAL A 361 9.40 -47.07 10.11
N GLU A 362 9.45 -46.91 11.43
CA GLU A 362 9.41 -45.63 12.12
C GLU A 362 8.26 -44.74 11.61
N ARG A 363 8.57 -43.57 11.06
CA ARG A 363 7.62 -42.59 10.53
C ARG A 363 7.39 -42.72 9.03
N LYS A 364 7.87 -43.82 8.42
CA LYS A 364 7.82 -44.04 6.98
C LYS A 364 6.93 -45.22 6.64
N LEU A 365 5.98 -45.00 5.73
CA LEU A 365 5.10 -46.02 5.15
C LEU A 365 5.38 -46.12 3.65
N THR A 366 5.59 -47.34 3.17
CA THR A 366 5.77 -47.64 1.74
C THR A 366 4.76 -48.69 1.30
N ILE A 367 4.13 -48.46 0.15
CA ILE A 367 3.15 -49.36 -0.45
C ILE A 367 3.55 -49.57 -1.90
N THR A 368 3.82 -50.82 -2.26
CA THR A 368 4.15 -51.23 -3.62
C THR A 368 3.09 -52.20 -4.10
N ASN A 369 2.45 -51.91 -5.23
CA ASN A 369 1.52 -52.83 -5.86
C ASN A 369 1.99 -53.17 -7.28
N ILE A 370 1.91 -54.45 -7.65
CA ILE A 370 2.30 -54.98 -8.96
C ILE A 370 1.18 -55.90 -9.44
N ASP A 371 0.65 -55.59 -10.63
CA ASP A 371 -0.37 -56.35 -11.35
C ASP A 371 0.29 -57.07 -12.55
N GLN A 372 0.25 -58.40 -12.54
CA GLN A 372 1.02 -59.28 -13.45
C GLN A 372 0.57 -59.21 -14.91
N PHE A 373 -0.69 -58.84 -15.18
CA PHE A 373 -1.22 -58.75 -16.55
C PHE A 373 -1.20 -57.35 -17.13
N GLY A 374 -0.63 -56.39 -16.38
CA GLY A 374 -0.85 -54.97 -16.63
C GLY A 374 -2.31 -54.61 -16.39
N SER A 375 -2.55 -53.45 -15.77
CA SER A 375 -3.88 -52.87 -15.79
C SER A 375 -4.23 -52.60 -17.26
N GLY A 376 -4.99 -53.50 -17.88
CA GLY A 376 -5.46 -53.35 -19.26
C GLY A 376 -6.15 -52.01 -19.39
N GLU A 377 -5.58 -51.16 -20.27
CA GLU A 377 -5.98 -49.79 -20.56
C GLU A 377 -5.97 -48.85 -19.36
N GLU A 378 -5.55 -47.62 -19.62
CA GLU A 378 -5.76 -46.48 -18.73
C GLU A 378 -7.22 -46.48 -18.29
N SER A 379 -7.50 -46.98 -17.08
CA SER A 379 -8.76 -46.68 -16.40
C SER A 379 -8.68 -45.21 -15.96
N ASN A 380 -8.73 -44.31 -16.94
CA ASN A 380 -8.98 -42.87 -16.84
C ASN A 380 -10.37 -42.57 -16.24
N LEU A 381 -11.10 -43.59 -15.79
CA LEU A 381 -12.35 -43.49 -15.06
C LEU A 381 -12.08 -43.23 -13.56
N GLY A 382 -11.52 -42.05 -13.25
CA GLY A 382 -11.78 -41.33 -11.99
C GLY A 382 -11.04 -41.73 -10.71
N PHE A 383 -9.72 -42.00 -10.76
CA PHE A 383 -8.93 -42.32 -9.54
C PHE A 383 -7.60 -41.57 -9.36
N GLY A 384 -7.18 -40.72 -10.33
CA GLY A 384 -5.96 -39.91 -10.19
C GLY A 384 -6.04 -38.89 -9.05
N LEU A 385 -7.25 -38.41 -8.75
CA LEU A 385 -7.47 -37.39 -7.72
C LEU A 385 -7.33 -37.95 -6.30
N GLY A 386 -7.60 -39.23 -6.03
CA GLY A 386 -7.44 -39.79 -4.68
C GLY A 386 -5.98 -39.68 -4.20
N LEU A 387 -5.03 -39.97 -5.09
CA LEU A 387 -3.60 -39.80 -4.83
C LEU A 387 -3.16 -38.33 -4.85
N GLU A 388 -3.78 -37.48 -5.69
CA GLU A 388 -3.49 -36.04 -5.72
C GLU A 388 -4.02 -35.29 -4.48
N LEU A 389 -5.24 -35.63 -4.01
CA LEU A 389 -5.82 -35.12 -2.76
C LEU A 389 -5.02 -35.61 -1.58
N THR A 390 -4.60 -36.88 -1.59
CA THR A 390 -3.68 -37.41 -0.58
C THR A 390 -2.37 -36.63 -0.59
N ALA A 391 -1.77 -36.38 -1.75
CA ALA A 391 -0.55 -35.57 -1.86
C ALA A 391 -0.74 -34.15 -1.33
N LYS A 392 -1.85 -33.48 -1.70
CA LYS A 392 -2.20 -32.14 -1.19
C LYS A 392 -2.39 -32.14 0.33
N LEU A 393 -3.06 -33.16 0.86
CA LEU A 393 -3.34 -33.29 2.29
C LEU A 393 -2.05 -33.55 3.07
N VAL A 394 -1.16 -34.40 2.57
CA VAL A 394 0.17 -34.67 3.16
C VAL A 394 1.01 -33.39 3.15
N ASN A 395 1.06 -32.67 2.03
CA ASN A 395 1.79 -31.41 1.90
C ASN A 395 1.23 -30.31 2.82
N GLN A 396 -0.08 -30.24 3.02
CA GLN A 396 -0.73 -29.27 3.90
C GLN A 396 -0.32 -29.44 5.38
N TYR A 397 0.05 -30.64 5.79
CA TYR A 397 0.57 -30.96 7.13
C TYR A 397 2.10 -30.98 7.19
N GLY A 398 2.77 -30.57 6.11
CA GLY A 398 4.23 -30.48 6.01
C GLY A 398 4.93 -31.83 5.90
N TRP A 399 4.23 -32.90 5.56
CA TRP A 399 4.79 -34.25 5.43
C TRP A 399 5.33 -34.53 4.03
N HIS A 400 6.13 -35.58 3.88
CA HIS A 400 6.71 -35.98 2.59
C HIS A 400 5.88 -37.07 1.91
N TYR A 401 5.56 -36.85 0.63
CA TYR A 401 4.88 -37.82 -0.21
C TYR A 401 5.63 -38.03 -1.52
N HIS A 402 5.86 -39.29 -1.89
CA HIS A 402 6.42 -39.68 -3.17
C HIS A 402 5.58 -40.78 -3.81
N ASN A 403 5.29 -40.65 -5.10
CA ASN A 403 4.46 -41.59 -5.84
C ASN A 403 5.05 -41.77 -7.24
N GLN A 404 5.42 -43.00 -7.57
CA GLN A 404 6.11 -43.36 -8.80
C GLN A 404 5.38 -44.52 -9.48
N ALA A 405 5.18 -44.41 -10.80
CA ALA A 405 4.75 -45.55 -11.60
C ALA A 405 5.95 -46.50 -11.80
N ILE A 406 5.72 -47.79 -11.57
CA ILE A 406 6.71 -48.86 -11.79
C ILE A 406 6.17 -49.83 -12.84
N GLU A 407 7.03 -50.71 -13.36
CA GLU A 407 6.60 -51.72 -14.34
C GLU A 407 5.52 -52.61 -13.73
N GLY A 408 4.34 -52.63 -14.35
CA GLY A 408 3.19 -53.39 -13.87
C GLY A 408 2.48 -52.81 -12.63
N GLY A 409 2.81 -51.61 -12.14
CA GLY A 409 2.09 -51.06 -10.99
C GLY A 409 2.59 -49.72 -10.44
N ARG A 410 2.54 -49.53 -9.11
CA ARG A 410 2.94 -48.27 -8.46
C ARG A 410 3.72 -48.49 -7.16
N TYR A 411 4.60 -47.54 -6.88
CA TYR A 411 5.31 -47.37 -5.62
C TYR A 411 4.87 -46.05 -4.98
N VAL A 412 4.41 -46.12 -3.73
CA VAL A 412 4.05 -44.95 -2.92
C VAL A 412 4.84 -44.96 -1.63
N GLU A 413 5.37 -43.81 -1.27
CA GLU A 413 6.13 -43.57 -0.05
C GLU A 413 5.58 -42.33 0.66
N LEU A 414 5.39 -42.46 1.98
CA LEU A 414 4.89 -41.41 2.87
C LEU A 414 5.80 -41.33 4.09
N SER A 415 6.36 -40.15 4.37
CA SER A 415 7.05 -39.85 5.63
C SER A 415 6.27 -38.83 6.43
N PHE A 416 5.97 -39.14 7.70
CA PHE A 416 5.23 -38.27 8.60
C PHE A 416 6.13 -37.20 9.29
N ASP A 417 7.31 -36.92 8.74
CA ASP A 417 8.22 -35.88 9.25
C ASP A 417 7.81 -34.51 8.72
N ARG A 418 7.85 -33.49 9.58
CA ARG A 418 7.55 -32.12 9.15
C ARG A 418 8.76 -31.54 8.41
N ASN A 419 8.53 -30.94 7.24
CA ASN A 419 9.52 -30.12 6.55
C ASN A 419 10.00 -29.01 7.50
N GLU A 420 11.30 -29.02 7.83
CA GLU A 420 11.97 -27.90 8.52
C GLU A 420 12.03 -26.64 7.65
#